data_AF-A0A8C3SFG7-F1
#
_entry.id   AF-A0A8C3SFG7-F1
#
_cell.length_a   1.000
_cell.length_b   1.000
_cell.length_c   1.000
_cell.angle_alpha   90.00
_cell.angle_beta   90.00
_cell.angle_gamma   90.00
#
_symmetry.space_group_name_H-M   'P 1'
#
loop_
_entity.id
_entity.type
_entity.pdbx_description
1 polymer ?
#
loop_
_entity_poly.entity_id
_entity_poly.type
_entity_poly.pdbx_seq_one_letter_code
_entity_poly.pdbx_strand_id
1 'polypeptide(L)'
;MARQLNMDTLQQDFWKEEYLKELMLRFRWHQRYGASVKAKQQQVRQRQQAAREPLKLPALPSPAPAPPAQPPPEEPAGAAQDGEMRPVAPEVRRLLYQGISQDGEGRRRYLARRTARAPEEKYYTPVTSNFVYGWQMGEPGRGGQGPARAHRGGFVLIVQ
;
A
#
# COMPACT_ATOMS: atom_id res chain seq x y z
N MET A 1 0.39 52.36 -10.17
CA MET A 1 0.96 51.06 -9.78
C MET A 1 1.91 50.61 -10.88
N ALA A 2 3.21 50.85 -10.70
CA ALA A 2 4.21 50.44 -11.68
C ALA A 2 4.38 48.92 -11.61
N ARG A 3 4.19 48.22 -12.72
CA ARG A 3 4.61 46.82 -12.84
C ARG A 3 6.13 46.85 -12.80
N GLN A 4 6.73 46.25 -11.78
CA GLN A 4 8.17 46.00 -11.76
C GLN A 4 8.50 45.25 -13.05
N LEU A 5 9.29 45.86 -13.93
CA LEU A 5 9.79 45.18 -15.11
C LEU A 5 10.82 44.16 -14.63
N ASN A 6 10.29 42.95 -14.42
CA ASN A 6 10.99 41.70 -14.21
C ASN A 6 12.21 41.60 -15.14
N MET A 7 13.36 41.24 -14.55
CA MET A 7 14.64 40.90 -15.17
C MET A 7 15.62 42.05 -15.42
N ASP A 8 16.40 42.35 -14.37
CA ASP A 8 17.64 43.12 -14.49
C ASP A 8 18.76 42.29 -15.13
N THR A 9 19.71 42.93 -15.80
CA THR A 9 20.87 42.27 -16.42
C THR A 9 21.69 41.47 -15.41
N LEU A 10 21.83 41.98 -14.18
CA LEU A 10 22.48 41.29 -13.07
C LEU A 10 21.77 39.99 -12.70
N GLN A 11 20.43 40.02 -12.66
CA GLN A 11 19.63 38.83 -12.35
C GLN A 11 19.68 37.81 -13.49
N GLN A 12 19.71 38.28 -14.74
CA GLN A 12 19.88 37.43 -15.90
C GLN A 12 21.26 36.73 -15.89
N ASP A 13 22.33 37.46 -15.54
CA ASP A 13 23.68 36.90 -15.48
C ASP A 13 23.83 35.92 -14.31
N PHE A 14 23.22 36.22 -13.16
CA PHE A 14 23.14 35.28 -12.04
C PHE A 14 22.50 33.94 -12.45
N TRP A 15 21.37 33.97 -13.18
CA TRP A 15 20.73 32.75 -13.66
C TRP A 15 21.56 31.98 -14.68
N LYS A 16 22.28 32.68 -15.57
CA LYS A 16 23.22 32.04 -16.50
C LYS A 16 24.32 31.32 -15.74
N GLU A 17 24.90 31.97 -14.74
CA GLU A 17 25.94 31.35 -13.92
C GLU A 17 25.44 30.14 -13.16
N GLU A 18 24.27 30.23 -12.53
CA GLU A 18 23.66 29.13 -11.78
C GLU A 18 23.42 27.92 -12.70
N TYR A 19 22.84 28.16 -13.88
CA TYR A 19 22.63 27.14 -14.90
C TYR A 19 23.94 26.48 -15.36
N LEU A 20 24.98 27.28 -15.63
CA LEU A 20 26.28 26.76 -16.05
C LEU A 20 26.95 25.94 -14.94
N LYS A 21 26.86 26.38 -13.69
CA LYS A 21 27.37 25.65 -12.52
C LYS A 21 26.66 24.31 -12.37
N GLU A 22 25.34 24.29 -12.51
CA GLU A 22 24.56 23.05 -12.45
C GLU A 22 24.94 22.10 -13.59
N LEU A 23 25.06 22.61 -14.82
CA LEU A 23 25.43 21.82 -15.99
C LEU A 23 26.82 21.19 -15.83
N MET A 24 27.80 21.96 -15.34
CA MET A 24 29.14 21.44 -15.03
C MET A 24 29.10 20.38 -13.93
N LEU A 25 28.31 20.58 -12.88
CA LEU A 25 28.15 19.61 -11.80
C LEU A 25 27.59 18.28 -12.34
N ARG A 26 26.49 18.36 -13.10
CA ARG A 26 25.84 17.20 -13.73
C ARG A 26 26.78 16.48 -14.69
N PHE A 27 27.53 17.21 -15.50
CA PHE A 27 28.51 16.65 -16.43
C PHE A 27 29.64 15.92 -15.68
N ARG A 28 30.27 16.58 -14.70
CA ARG A 28 31.34 15.98 -13.88
C ARG A 28 30.85 14.74 -13.12
N TRP A 29 29.65 14.80 -12.57
CA TRP A 29 29.02 13.65 -11.91
C TRP A 29 28.80 12.51 -12.91
N HIS A 30 28.24 12.80 -14.09
CA HIS A 30 27.99 11.78 -15.11
C HIS A 30 29.29 11.18 -15.66
N GLN A 31 30.37 11.96 -15.79
CA GLN A 31 31.68 11.43 -16.15
C GLN A 31 32.21 10.42 -15.12
N ARG A 32 32.02 10.68 -13.82
CA ARG A 32 32.50 9.80 -12.74
C ARG A 32 31.60 8.58 -12.51
N TYR A 33 30.28 8.77 -12.53
CA TYR A 33 29.32 7.77 -12.07
C TYR A 33 28.31 7.32 -13.14
N GLY A 34 28.29 7.95 -14.31
CA GLY A 34 27.32 7.63 -15.36
C GLY A 34 27.44 6.19 -15.85
N ALA A 35 28.67 5.67 -15.99
CA ALA A 35 28.91 4.29 -16.39
C ALA A 35 28.43 3.28 -15.33
N SER A 36 28.73 3.52 -14.05
CA SER A 36 28.33 2.62 -12.95
C SER A 36 26.82 2.60 -12.74
N VAL A 37 26.15 3.75 -12.88
CA VAL A 37 24.68 3.84 -12.79
C VAL A 37 24.01 3.11 -13.96
N LYS A 38 24.51 3.28 -15.19
CA LYS A 38 23.99 2.54 -16.37
C LYS A 38 24.20 1.04 -16.23
N ALA A 39 25.38 0.60 -15.77
CA ALA A 39 25.66 -0.81 -15.53
C ALA A 39 24.70 -1.41 -14.49
N LYS A 40 24.49 -0.74 -13.35
CA LYS A 40 23.53 -1.17 -12.32
C LYS A 40 22.10 -1.24 -12.87
N GLN A 41 21.69 -0.24 -13.65
CA GLN A 41 20.38 -0.24 -14.30
C GLN A 41 20.20 -1.42 -15.26
N GLN A 42 21.23 -1.71 -16.06
CA GLN A 42 21.19 -2.83 -17.00
C GLN A 42 21.15 -4.18 -16.28
N GLN A 43 21.91 -4.33 -15.19
CA GLN A 43 21.84 -5.53 -14.34
C GLN A 43 20.44 -5.74 -13.75
N VAL A 44 19.78 -4.68 -13.28
CA VAL A 44 18.40 -4.75 -12.79
C VAL A 44 17.42 -5.12 -13.90
N ARG A 45 17.60 -4.60 -15.12
CA ARG A 45 16.78 -4.98 -16.29
C ARG A 45 16.99 -6.44 -16.67
N GLN A 46 18.23 -6.92 -16.70
CA GLN A 46 18.56 -8.31 -16.99
C GLN A 46 17.96 -9.26 -15.95
N ARG A 47 18.02 -8.92 -14.65
CA ARG A 47 17.38 -9.70 -13.58
C ARG A 47 15.88 -9.81 -13.76
N GLN A 48 15.23 -8.70 -14.15
CA GLN A 48 13.80 -8.71 -14.43
C GLN A 48 13.45 -9.54 -15.67
N GLN A 49 14.29 -9.49 -16.71
CA GLN A 49 14.13 -10.33 -17.90
C GLN A 49 14.32 -11.82 -17.56
N ALA A 50 15.39 -12.17 -16.82
CA ALA A 50 15.63 -13.54 -16.37
C ALA A 50 14.54 -14.07 -15.43
N ALA A 51 13.90 -13.20 -14.63
CA ALA A 51 12.75 -13.58 -13.81
C ALA A 51 11.45 -13.73 -14.63
N ARG A 52 11.37 -13.09 -15.81
CA ARG A 52 10.25 -13.24 -16.75
C ARG A 52 10.42 -14.47 -17.65
N GLU A 53 11.65 -14.84 -17.97
CA GLU A 53 11.94 -16.09 -18.66
C GLU A 53 11.35 -17.26 -17.85
N PRO A 54 10.47 -18.07 -18.45
CA PRO A 54 9.81 -19.13 -17.72
C PRO A 54 10.86 -20.12 -17.21
N LEU A 55 10.83 -20.38 -15.90
CA LEU A 55 11.65 -21.40 -15.26
C LEU A 55 11.37 -22.73 -15.96
N LYS A 56 12.36 -23.23 -16.72
CA LYS A 56 12.34 -24.56 -17.30
C LYS A 56 12.51 -25.56 -16.16
N LEU A 57 11.40 -25.93 -15.54
CA LEU A 57 11.39 -27.01 -14.56
C LEU A 57 11.81 -28.31 -15.26
N PRO A 58 12.67 -29.13 -14.66
CA PRO A 58 12.90 -30.48 -15.15
C PRO A 58 11.55 -31.19 -15.23
N ALA A 59 11.26 -31.83 -16.37
CA ALA A 59 10.05 -32.63 -16.51
C ALA A 59 10.11 -33.79 -15.52
N LEU A 60 9.37 -33.69 -14.41
CA LEU A 60 9.11 -34.83 -13.56
C LEU A 60 8.26 -35.82 -14.37
N PRO A 61 8.52 -37.15 -14.27
CA PRO A 61 7.60 -38.13 -14.82
C PRO A 61 6.22 -37.88 -14.20
N SER A 62 5.22 -37.71 -15.06
CA SER A 62 3.83 -37.48 -14.67
C SER A 62 3.43 -38.49 -13.59
N PRO A 63 3.02 -38.07 -12.38
CA PRO A 63 2.57 -39.00 -11.36
C PRO A 63 1.35 -39.76 -11.91
N ALA A 64 1.39 -41.08 -11.76
CA ALA A 64 0.27 -41.98 -12.02
C ALA A 64 -1.00 -41.47 -11.33
N PRO A 65 -2.21 -41.75 -11.88
CA PRO A 65 -3.46 -41.25 -11.33
C PRO A 65 -3.58 -41.60 -9.85
N ALA A 66 -3.61 -40.56 -9.01
CA ALA A 66 -3.79 -40.71 -7.58
C ALA A 66 -5.22 -41.23 -7.28
N PRO A 67 -5.37 -42.18 -6.33
CA PRO A 67 -6.67 -42.67 -5.89
C PRO A 67 -7.56 -41.56 -5.31
N PRO A 68 -8.90 -41.75 -5.30
CA PRO A 68 -9.88 -40.71 -5.05
C PRO A 68 -9.69 -39.97 -3.72
N ALA A 69 -9.91 -38.66 -3.79
CA ALA A 69 -9.81 -37.68 -2.73
C ALA A 69 -10.39 -38.16 -1.40
N GLN A 70 -9.52 -38.27 -0.40
CA GLN A 70 -9.94 -38.26 1.00
C GLN A 70 -10.46 -36.86 1.34
N PRO A 71 -11.57 -36.72 2.08
CA PRO A 71 -12.08 -35.43 2.53
C PRO A 71 -11.03 -34.73 3.41
N PRO A 72 -10.89 -33.39 3.31
CA PRO A 72 -9.89 -32.66 4.06
C PRO A 72 -10.08 -32.88 5.57
N PRO A 73 -8.98 -33.07 6.34
CA PRO A 73 -9.05 -33.13 7.80
C PRO A 73 -9.71 -31.86 8.32
N GLU A 74 -10.74 -32.02 9.15
CA GLU A 74 -11.29 -30.91 9.93
C GLU A 74 -10.14 -30.28 10.72
N GLU A 75 -9.75 -29.06 10.36
CA GLU A 75 -8.82 -28.26 11.16
C GLU A 75 -9.43 -28.14 12.56
N PRO A 76 -8.69 -28.45 13.64
CA PRO A 76 -9.24 -28.36 14.97
C PRO A 76 -9.69 -26.92 15.22
N ALA A 77 -10.97 -26.78 15.57
CA ALA A 77 -11.57 -25.58 16.13
C ALA A 77 -10.90 -25.27 17.48
N GLY A 78 -9.70 -24.69 17.41
CA GLY A 78 -8.84 -24.42 18.55
C GLY A 78 -7.81 -23.38 18.14
N ALA A 79 -8.29 -22.23 17.68
CA ALA A 79 -7.46 -21.08 17.39
C ALA A 79 -6.78 -20.61 18.69
N ALA A 80 -5.55 -21.05 18.91
CA ALA A 80 -4.62 -20.29 19.72
C ALA A 80 -4.57 -18.88 19.10
N GLN A 81 -4.97 -17.88 19.88
CA GLN A 81 -5.09 -16.49 19.46
C GLN A 81 -3.69 -15.84 19.39
N ASP A 82 -2.75 -16.50 18.73
CA ASP A 82 -1.32 -16.15 18.79
C ASP A 82 -0.96 -15.01 17.81
N GLY A 83 -1.96 -14.35 17.23
CA GLY A 83 -1.78 -13.27 16.27
C GLY A 83 -2.43 -11.97 16.71
N GLU A 84 -1.77 -10.84 16.43
CA GLU A 84 -2.28 -9.47 16.66
C GLU A 84 -3.64 -9.20 15.96
N MET A 85 -4.00 -10.05 14.99
CA MET A 85 -5.14 -9.89 14.08
C MET A 85 -6.23 -10.93 14.32
N ARG A 86 -7.49 -10.51 14.14
CA ARG A 86 -8.64 -11.40 14.12
C ARG A 86 -8.62 -12.33 12.90
N PRO A 87 -9.15 -13.56 13.02
CA PRO A 87 -9.27 -14.48 11.90
C PRO A 87 -10.14 -13.87 10.80
N VAL A 88 -9.76 -14.14 9.56
CA VAL A 88 -10.45 -13.58 8.39
C VAL A 88 -11.62 -14.46 8.00
N ALA A 89 -12.76 -13.85 7.70
CA ALA A 89 -13.93 -14.56 7.20
C ALA A 89 -13.58 -15.43 5.97
N PRO A 90 -14.10 -16.66 5.88
CA PRO A 90 -13.73 -17.63 4.85
C PRO A 90 -14.02 -17.11 3.44
N GLU A 91 -15.09 -16.35 3.26
CA GLU A 91 -15.44 -15.71 1.99
C GLU A 91 -14.34 -14.76 1.49
N VAL A 92 -13.79 -13.94 2.39
CA VAL A 92 -12.71 -13.01 2.06
C VAL A 92 -11.42 -13.79 1.80
N ARG A 93 -11.16 -14.86 2.54
CA ARG A 93 -9.99 -15.74 2.32
C ARG A 93 -10.04 -16.45 0.96
N ARG A 94 -11.23 -16.83 0.48
CA ARG A 94 -11.40 -17.44 -0.86
C ARG A 94 -10.94 -16.51 -2.00
N LEU A 95 -11.05 -15.19 -1.84
CA LEU A 95 -10.60 -14.21 -2.84
C LEU A 95 -9.11 -14.33 -3.17
N LEU A 96 -8.27 -14.80 -2.25
CA LEU A 96 -6.84 -15.01 -2.52
C LEU A 96 -6.60 -15.99 -3.67
N TYR A 97 -7.49 -16.97 -3.82
CA TYR A 97 -7.38 -18.05 -4.80
C TYR A 97 -8.20 -17.79 -6.05
N GLN A 98 -8.79 -16.60 -6.19
CA GLN A 98 -9.57 -16.23 -7.36
C GLN A 98 -8.68 -15.54 -8.40
N GLY A 99 -8.60 -16.13 -9.61
CA GLY A 99 -7.82 -15.62 -10.74
C GLY A 99 -6.47 -16.33 -10.92
N ILE A 100 -5.65 -15.82 -11.83
CA ILE A 100 -4.32 -16.36 -12.12
C ILE A 100 -3.34 -15.79 -11.10
N SER A 101 -2.63 -16.65 -10.36
CA SER A 101 -1.70 -16.26 -9.30
C SER A 101 -0.61 -15.29 -9.78
N GLN A 102 -0.22 -15.39 -11.06
CA GLN A 102 0.81 -14.57 -11.67
C GLN A 102 0.43 -13.08 -11.77
N ASP A 103 -0.84 -12.76 -11.99
CA ASP A 103 -1.31 -11.38 -12.14
C ASP A 103 -1.58 -10.69 -10.79
N GLY A 104 -1.50 -11.44 -9.68
CA GLY A 104 -1.74 -10.93 -8.34
C GLY A 104 -3.18 -10.45 -8.10
N GLU A 105 -4.12 -10.80 -8.97
CA GLU A 105 -5.48 -10.29 -8.97
C GLU A 105 -6.24 -10.67 -7.68
N GLY A 106 -6.13 -11.93 -7.25
CA GLY A 106 -6.72 -12.43 -6.01
C GLY A 106 -6.18 -11.71 -4.78
N ARG A 107 -4.85 -11.48 -4.73
CA ARG A 107 -4.22 -10.71 -3.65
C ARG A 107 -4.73 -9.27 -3.61
N ARG A 108 -4.84 -8.62 -4.76
CA ARG A 108 -5.34 -7.23 -4.84
C ARG A 108 -6.78 -7.15 -4.34
N ARG A 109 -7.66 -8.05 -4.78
CA ARG A 109 -9.06 -8.14 -4.32
C ARG A 109 -9.15 -8.38 -2.82
N TYR A 110 -8.35 -9.30 -2.30
CA TYR A 110 -8.28 -9.59 -0.87
C TYR A 110 -7.88 -8.37 -0.05
N LEU A 111 -6.79 -7.69 -0.44
CA LEU A 111 -6.30 -6.52 0.28
C LEU A 111 -7.29 -5.35 0.21
N ALA A 112 -7.91 -5.10 -0.95
CA ALA A 112 -8.95 -4.08 -1.09
C ALA A 112 -10.13 -4.35 -0.14
N ARG A 113 -10.63 -5.60 -0.09
CA ARG A 113 -11.72 -6.01 0.80
C ARG A 113 -11.33 -5.92 2.28
N ARG A 114 -10.09 -6.30 2.63
CA ARG A 114 -9.60 -6.34 4.02
C ARG A 114 -9.22 -4.95 4.55
N THR A 115 -8.80 -4.02 3.69
CA THR A 115 -8.46 -2.64 4.07
C THR A 115 -9.71 -1.76 4.20
N ALA A 116 -10.82 -2.10 3.51
CA ALA A 116 -12.08 -1.38 3.64
C ALA A 116 -12.75 -1.53 5.03
N ARG A 117 -12.38 -2.56 5.81
CA ARG A 117 -12.90 -2.76 7.17
C ARG A 117 -12.14 -1.89 8.18
N ALA A 118 -12.87 -1.43 9.19
CA ALA A 118 -12.27 -0.68 10.30
C ALA A 118 -11.18 -1.50 11.01
N PRO A 119 -10.12 -0.85 11.52
CA PRO A 119 -9.04 -1.55 12.20
C PRO A 119 -9.53 -2.27 13.48
N GLU A 120 -10.60 -1.79 14.12
CA GLU A 120 -11.24 -2.40 15.30
C GLU A 120 -11.83 -3.80 15.03
N GLU A 121 -12.31 -4.04 13.81
CA GLU A 121 -12.80 -5.35 13.40
C GLU A 121 -11.67 -6.32 13.03
N LYS A 122 -10.48 -5.78 12.78
CA LYS A 122 -9.34 -6.49 12.18
C LYS A 122 -8.28 -6.85 13.21
N TYR A 123 -8.07 -6.03 14.24
CA TYR A 123 -7.08 -6.24 15.29
C TYR A 123 -7.78 -6.40 16.65
N TYR A 124 -7.13 -7.13 17.57
CA TYR A 124 -7.63 -7.22 18.95
C TYR A 124 -7.27 -5.98 19.76
N THR A 125 -6.10 -5.41 19.49
CA THR A 125 -5.55 -4.23 20.18
C THR A 125 -5.02 -3.21 19.17
N PRO A 126 -4.92 -1.92 19.55
CA PRO A 126 -4.28 -0.91 18.72
C PRO A 126 -2.77 -1.19 18.67
N VAL A 127 -2.29 -1.71 17.54
CA VAL A 127 -0.87 -2.07 17.36
C VAL A 127 0.05 -0.84 17.23
N THR A 128 -0.49 0.29 16.78
CA THR A 128 0.28 1.53 16.57
C THR A 128 -0.33 2.71 17.31
N SER A 129 0.49 3.71 17.65
CA SER A 129 0.04 4.96 18.29
C SER A 129 -1.01 5.71 17.47
N ASN A 130 -0.99 5.58 16.14
CA ASN A 130 -1.98 6.19 15.27
C ASN A 130 -3.38 5.58 15.42
N PHE A 131 -3.48 4.31 15.86
CA PHE A 131 -4.79 3.67 16.07
C PHE A 131 -5.48 4.21 17.32
N VAL A 132 -4.74 4.72 18.31
CA VAL A 132 -5.28 5.21 19.59
C VAL A 132 -6.36 6.28 19.40
N TYR A 133 -6.18 7.19 18.45
CA TYR A 133 -7.11 8.31 18.25
C TYR A 133 -8.46 7.92 17.63
N GLY A 134 -8.54 6.77 16.97
CA GLY A 134 -9.75 6.31 16.28
C GLY A 134 -10.35 5.02 16.84
N TRP A 135 -9.63 4.34 17.74
CA TRP A 135 -10.06 3.12 18.41
C TRP A 135 -11.05 3.52 19.51
N GLN A 136 -12.34 3.17 19.34
CA GLN A 136 -13.52 3.46 20.19
C GLN A 136 -14.49 4.55 19.70
N MET A 137 -14.49 4.94 18.43
CA MET A 137 -15.56 5.79 17.89
C MET A 137 -16.80 4.95 17.51
N GLY A 138 -17.30 4.18 18.47
CA GLY A 138 -18.58 3.46 18.37
C GLY A 138 -19.77 4.42 18.49
N GLU A 139 -20.90 4.05 17.87
CA GLU A 139 -22.14 4.82 17.89
C GLU A 139 -22.56 5.20 19.33
N PRO A 140 -22.88 6.47 19.63
CA PRO A 140 -23.45 6.84 20.92
C PRO A 140 -24.92 6.38 20.97
N GLY A 141 -25.14 5.09 21.24
CA GLY A 141 -26.45 4.46 21.18
C GLY A 141 -26.73 3.50 22.34
N ARG A 142 -27.22 4.07 23.46
CA ARG A 142 -27.86 3.43 24.64
C ARG A 142 -26.94 2.84 25.71
N GLY A 143 -27.04 3.41 26.91
CA GLY A 143 -26.95 2.65 28.15
C GLY A 143 -25.73 2.88 29.06
N GLY A 144 -25.27 4.12 29.24
CA GLY A 144 -24.29 4.43 30.28
C GLY A 144 -24.26 5.93 30.54
N GLN A 145 -24.68 6.35 31.73
CA GLN A 145 -24.80 7.74 32.14
C GLN A 145 -23.45 8.47 32.04
N GLY A 146 -23.36 9.47 31.16
CA GLY A 146 -22.34 10.52 31.16
C GLY A 146 -23.03 11.88 31.25
N PRO A 147 -22.48 12.87 31.97
CA PRO A 147 -23.23 14.03 32.43
C PRO A 147 -23.70 14.91 31.26
N ALA A 148 -25.00 15.20 31.27
CA ALA A 148 -25.68 16.05 30.30
C ALA A 148 -25.29 17.53 30.44
N ARG A 149 -25.00 18.19 29.32
CA ARG A 149 -25.22 19.64 29.09
C ARG A 149 -25.08 19.95 27.59
N ALA A 150 -26.16 20.02 26.82
CA ALA A 150 -27.01 21.18 26.58
C ALA A 150 -26.29 22.37 25.91
N HIS A 151 -26.31 22.41 24.57
CA HIS A 151 -26.47 23.67 23.83
C HIS A 151 -27.36 23.43 22.61
N ARG A 152 -28.60 23.95 22.70
CA ARG A 152 -29.50 24.16 21.58
C ARG A 152 -28.93 25.28 20.71
N GLY A 153 -28.77 25.04 19.42
CA GLY A 153 -28.55 26.05 18.40
C GLY A 153 -29.25 25.60 17.12
N GLY A 154 -30.50 26.00 16.97
CA GLY A 154 -31.32 25.62 15.81
C GLY A 154 -30.80 26.24 14.52
N PHE A 155 -30.66 25.40 13.49
CA PHE A 155 -30.47 25.84 12.12
C PHE A 155 -31.86 26.05 11.51
N VAL A 156 -32.27 27.32 11.34
CA VAL A 156 -33.43 27.70 10.55
C VAL A 156 -32.94 27.87 9.11
N LEU A 157 -33.46 27.02 8.21
CA LEU A 157 -33.40 27.21 6.77
C LEU A 157 -34.24 28.44 6.40
N ILE A 158 -33.61 29.47 5.85
CA ILE A 158 -34.31 30.50 5.07
C ILE A 158 -34.05 30.20 3.60
N VAL A 159 -35.14 29.89 2.91
CA VAL A 159 -35.27 29.91 1.45
C VAL A 159 -35.56 31.36 1.03
N GLN A 160 -34.76 31.90 0.11
CA GLN A 160 -35.20 32.87 -0.90
C GLN A 160 -34.23 32.81 -2.08
#